data_AF-A0A7S4QE73-F1
#
_entry.id   AF-A0A7S4QE73-F1
#
_cell.length_a   1.000
_cell.length_b   1.000
_cell.length_c   1.000
_cell.angle_alpha   90.00
_cell.angle_beta   90.00
_cell.angle_gamma   90.00
#
_symmetry.space_group_name_H-M   'P 1'
#
loop_
_entity.id
_entity.type
_entity.pdbx_description
1 polymer ?
#
loop_
_entity_poly.entity_id
_entity_poly.type
_entity_poly.pdbx_seq_one_letter_code
_entity_poly.pdbx_strand_id
1 'polypeptide(L)'
;WLHPDLTGCGDNTESDSDDSSPAGENQVAGERKSRDRWQRKMVVPGCLCMASLRAFGVSAIEVVIAMLLEEVYAWDQRIIGLTIGAVFLCCIPLKILHSLLAHALSVVGWIRLLTGVALMGSCLLCKSLQMVLRVDGAEQLIVAAIVVFPTLYLSDALGSGIMHQHVLAEGSLFDGNHAQLWYNLMQGMGRFLGPWIARSTVQVHGQDAFAAQQLAVALAFLCIFETCARPYLRIKDETKQCDAGLRQVSL
;
A
#
# COMPACT_ATOMS: atom_id res chain seq x y z
N TRP A 1 7.30 -23.56 1.90
CA TRP A 1 7.79 -22.67 0.83
C TRP A 1 9.28 -22.93 0.68
N LEU A 2 9.60 -23.98 -0.08
CA LEU A 2 10.97 -24.37 -0.41
C LEU A 2 11.48 -23.43 -1.51
N HIS A 3 12.67 -22.87 -1.33
CA HIS A 3 13.40 -22.24 -2.44
C HIS A 3 13.84 -23.35 -3.42
N PRO A 4 13.51 -23.26 -4.72
CA PRO A 4 14.13 -24.14 -5.70
C PRO A 4 15.61 -23.78 -5.81
N ASP A 5 16.45 -24.80 -5.71
CA ASP A 5 17.90 -24.75 -5.82
C ASP A 5 18.28 -24.30 -7.25
N LEU A 6 19.00 -23.19 -7.37
CA LEU A 6 19.42 -22.57 -8.64
C LEU A 6 20.83 -23.01 -9.07
N THR A 7 21.31 -24.16 -8.58
CA THR A 7 22.69 -24.64 -8.79
C THR A 7 22.94 -25.34 -10.13
N GLY A 8 22.00 -25.30 -11.09
CA GLY A 8 22.11 -26.05 -12.35
C GLY A 8 21.85 -25.22 -13.60
N CYS A 9 22.64 -24.18 -13.87
CA CYS A 9 22.72 -23.62 -15.23
C CYS A 9 24.13 -23.87 -15.75
N GLY A 10 24.28 -25.01 -16.42
CA GLY A 10 25.52 -25.44 -17.05
C GLY A 10 25.89 -24.53 -18.22
N ASP A 11 27.16 -24.16 -18.23
CA ASP A 11 27.84 -23.31 -19.21
C ASP A 11 28.07 -24.13 -20.49
N ASN A 12 27.08 -24.15 -21.39
CA ASN A 12 27.23 -24.75 -22.72
C ASN A 12 27.63 -23.66 -23.72
N THR A 13 28.93 -23.42 -23.78
CA THR A 13 29.58 -22.54 -24.76
C THR A 13 29.80 -23.31 -26.06
N GLU A 14 28.74 -23.46 -26.87
CA GLU A 14 28.89 -23.83 -28.28
C GLU A 14 29.21 -22.57 -29.09
N SER A 15 30.46 -22.51 -29.52
CA SER A 15 31.05 -21.45 -30.32
C SER A 15 30.74 -21.66 -31.80
N ASP A 16 29.63 -21.08 -32.27
CA ASP A 16 29.39 -20.84 -33.70
C ASP A 16 29.73 -19.38 -34.02
N SER A 17 30.79 -19.22 -34.81
CA SER A 17 31.36 -17.97 -35.27
C SER A 17 30.60 -17.44 -36.49
N ASP A 18 29.55 -16.66 -36.25
CA ASP A 18 28.92 -15.79 -37.26
C ASP A 18 29.36 -14.34 -37.04
N ASP A 19 30.18 -13.83 -37.96
CA ASP A 19 30.86 -12.54 -37.96
C ASP A 19 29.90 -11.38 -38.32
N SER A 20 28.83 -11.25 -37.54
CA SER A 20 27.88 -10.14 -37.61
C SER A 20 28.17 -9.16 -36.46
N SER A 21 28.65 -7.96 -36.82
CA SER A 21 29.21 -6.95 -35.91
C SER A 21 28.49 -6.77 -34.55
N PRO A 22 29.08 -7.21 -33.42
CA PRO A 22 28.47 -7.24 -32.08
C PRO A 22 28.49 -5.89 -31.32
N ALA A 23 28.80 -4.79 -32.00
CA ALA A 23 28.99 -3.49 -31.34
C ALA A 23 27.67 -2.85 -30.85
N GLY A 24 26.53 -3.14 -31.49
CA GLY A 24 25.24 -2.53 -31.15
C GLY A 24 24.51 -3.18 -29.96
N GLU A 25 24.65 -4.49 -29.78
CA GLU A 25 23.82 -5.26 -28.84
C GLU A 25 24.23 -5.04 -27.36
N ASN A 26 25.54 -4.89 -27.13
CA ASN A 26 26.08 -4.62 -25.80
C ASN A 26 25.65 -3.25 -25.23
N GLN A 27 25.41 -2.26 -26.09
CA GLN A 27 24.99 -0.92 -25.66
C GLN A 27 23.54 -0.92 -25.16
N VAL A 28 22.63 -1.59 -25.88
CA VAL A 28 21.22 -1.70 -25.49
C VAL A 28 21.06 -2.48 -24.17
N ALA A 29 21.86 -3.53 -23.97
CA ALA A 29 21.86 -4.31 -22.74
C ALA A 29 22.29 -3.50 -21.51
N GLY A 30 23.27 -2.60 -21.67
CA GLY A 30 23.75 -1.72 -20.59
C GLY A 30 22.70 -0.71 -20.11
N GLU A 31 22.02 -0.05 -21.05
CA GLU A 31 20.98 0.95 -20.73
C GLU A 31 19.78 0.34 -20.01
N ARG A 32 19.36 -0.87 -20.41
CA ARG A 32 18.28 -1.61 -19.74
C ARG A 32 18.63 -1.91 -18.28
N LYS A 33 19.84 -2.44 -18.02
CA LYS A 33 20.33 -2.74 -16.65
C LYS A 33 20.39 -1.50 -15.77
N SER A 34 20.79 -0.34 -16.33
CA SER A 34 20.85 0.92 -15.60
C SER A 34 19.45 1.41 -15.19
N ARG A 35 18.49 1.39 -16.12
CA ARG A 35 17.10 1.79 -15.85
C ARG A 35 16.50 0.91 -14.75
N ASP A 36 16.59 -0.40 -14.85
CA ASP A 36 16.03 -1.33 -13.85
C ASP A 36 16.57 -1.07 -12.43
N ARG A 37 17.84 -0.68 -12.31
CA ARG A 37 18.46 -0.37 -11.02
C ARG A 37 17.91 0.92 -10.42
N TRP A 38 17.78 1.98 -11.21
CA TRP A 38 17.18 3.25 -10.77
C TRP A 38 15.73 3.09 -10.37
N GLN A 39 15.02 2.31 -11.16
CA GLN A 39 13.63 1.96 -10.95
C GLN A 39 13.38 1.29 -9.59
N ARG A 40 14.13 0.24 -9.26
CA ARG A 40 14.06 -0.42 -7.92
C ARG A 40 14.35 0.54 -6.78
N LYS A 41 15.33 1.44 -6.96
CA LYS A 41 15.68 2.45 -5.96
C LYS A 41 14.58 3.46 -5.67
N MET A 42 13.63 3.67 -6.59
CA MET A 42 12.48 4.56 -6.37
C MET A 42 11.28 3.84 -5.73
N VAL A 43 11.10 2.54 -5.99
CA VAL A 43 9.99 1.75 -5.44
C VAL A 43 10.07 1.67 -3.92
N VAL A 44 11.23 1.31 -3.39
CA VAL A 44 11.42 1.09 -1.95
C VAL A 44 11.05 2.33 -1.12
N PRO A 45 11.61 3.54 -1.36
CA PRO A 45 11.21 4.73 -0.62
C PRO A 45 9.74 5.10 -0.85
N GLY A 46 9.18 4.88 -2.04
CA GLY A 46 7.76 5.08 -2.30
C GLY A 46 6.87 4.21 -1.40
N CYS A 47 7.18 2.91 -1.30
CA CYS A 47 6.48 1.98 -0.40
C CYS A 47 6.64 2.36 1.07
N LEU A 48 7.83 2.83 1.49
CA LEU A 48 8.07 3.31 2.86
C LEU A 48 7.23 4.55 3.19
N CYS A 49 7.15 5.52 2.27
CA CYS A 49 6.29 6.69 2.41
C CYS A 49 4.80 6.31 2.48
N MET A 50 4.35 5.38 1.63
CA MET A 50 2.99 4.85 1.67
C MET A 50 2.67 4.20 3.02
N ALA A 51 3.58 3.38 3.55
CA ALA A 51 3.42 2.73 4.84
C ALA A 51 3.32 3.74 6.00
N SER A 52 4.13 4.81 5.96
CA SER A 52 4.08 5.91 6.92
C SER A 52 2.78 6.69 6.87
N LEU A 53 2.33 7.11 5.68
CA LEU A 53 1.07 7.84 5.49
C LEU A 53 -0.13 7.03 5.98
N ARG A 54 -0.14 5.73 5.70
CA ARG A 54 -1.19 4.84 6.19
C ARG A 54 -1.12 4.69 7.72
N ALA A 55 0.08 4.49 8.28
CA ALA A 55 0.27 4.39 9.71
C ALA A 55 -0.23 5.65 10.44
N PHE A 56 0.05 6.82 9.86
CA PHE A 56 -0.45 8.12 10.28
C PHE A 56 -1.97 8.21 10.18
N GLY A 57 -2.56 7.87 9.04
CA GLY A 57 -4.01 7.93 8.83
C GLY A 57 -4.79 7.06 9.82
N VAL A 58 -4.33 5.82 10.02
CA VAL A 58 -4.95 4.85 10.93
C VAL A 58 -4.90 5.33 12.39
N SER A 59 -3.73 5.72 12.89
CA SER A 59 -3.60 6.17 14.30
C SER A 59 -4.31 7.50 14.55
N ALA A 60 -4.35 8.38 13.54
CA ALA A 60 -5.12 9.62 13.58
C ALA A 60 -6.63 9.36 13.70
N ILE A 61 -7.18 8.44 12.90
CA ILE A 61 -8.60 8.05 12.96
C ILE A 61 -8.94 7.41 14.30
N GLU A 62 -8.11 6.50 14.79
CA GLU A 62 -8.34 5.80 16.07
C GLU A 62 -8.57 6.79 17.22
N VAL A 63 -7.67 7.79 17.34
CA VAL A 63 -7.76 8.79 18.40
C VAL A 63 -8.93 9.76 18.19
N VAL A 64 -9.19 10.20 16.96
CA VAL A 64 -10.30 11.12 16.70
C VAL A 64 -11.65 10.45 16.89
N ILE A 65 -11.81 9.19 16.50
CA ILE A 65 -13.05 8.45 16.73
C ILE A 65 -13.26 8.24 18.23
N ALA A 66 -12.23 7.81 18.97
CA ALA A 66 -12.34 7.66 20.42
C ALA A 66 -12.74 8.98 21.10
N MET A 67 -12.07 10.08 20.74
CA MET A 67 -12.34 11.41 21.28
C MET A 67 -13.75 11.90 20.93
N LEU A 68 -14.22 11.74 19.69
CA LEU A 68 -15.56 12.16 19.30
C LEU A 68 -16.65 11.31 19.98
N LEU A 69 -16.46 9.99 20.09
CA LEU A 69 -17.39 9.11 20.80
C LEU A 69 -17.50 9.47 22.29
N GLU A 70 -16.39 9.80 22.92
CA GLU A 70 -16.34 10.19 24.34
C GLU A 70 -16.92 11.60 24.57
N GLU A 71 -16.39 12.61 23.88
CA GLU A 71 -16.73 14.01 24.16
C GLU A 71 -18.09 14.44 23.58
N VAL A 72 -18.46 13.95 22.39
CA VAL A 72 -19.68 14.39 21.69
C VAL A 72 -20.86 13.45 21.97
N TYR A 73 -20.61 12.15 21.98
CA TYR A 73 -21.67 11.15 22.14
C TYR A 73 -21.79 10.57 23.56
N ALA A 74 -20.90 10.98 24.48
CA ALA A 74 -20.88 10.53 25.88
C ALA A 74 -20.86 9.00 26.03
N TRP A 75 -20.19 8.30 25.11
CA TRP A 75 -20.02 6.85 25.20
C TRP A 75 -19.04 6.49 26.32
N ASP A 76 -19.30 5.37 27.00
CA ASP A 76 -18.38 4.81 27.98
C ASP A 76 -17.10 4.32 27.28
N GLN A 77 -15.93 4.61 27.87
CA GLN A 77 -14.61 4.24 27.35
C GLN A 77 -14.49 2.74 27.09
N ARG A 78 -15.17 1.91 27.89
CA ARG A 78 -15.21 0.45 27.72
C ARG A 78 -15.87 0.05 26.39
N ILE A 79 -16.98 0.69 26.04
CA ILE A 79 -17.72 0.43 24.80
C ILE A 79 -16.92 0.96 23.61
N ILE A 80 -16.25 2.10 23.75
CA ILE A 80 -15.37 2.67 22.71
C ILE A 80 -14.26 1.68 22.36
N GLY A 81 -13.56 1.13 23.35
CA GLY A 81 -12.51 0.14 23.14
C GLY A 81 -13.00 -1.14 22.45
N LEU A 82 -14.16 -1.66 22.89
CA LEU A 82 -14.80 -2.83 22.24
C LEU A 82 -15.18 -2.54 20.78
N THR A 83 -15.70 -1.34 20.51
CA THR A 83 -16.13 -0.93 19.17
C THR A 83 -14.93 -0.78 18.23
N ILE A 84 -13.87 -0.10 18.65
CA ILE A 84 -12.63 0.03 17.88
C ILE A 84 -12.03 -1.36 17.61
N GLY A 85 -12.01 -2.24 18.63
CA GLY A 85 -11.58 -3.63 18.46
C GLY A 85 -12.42 -4.39 17.42
N ALA A 86 -13.75 -4.22 17.42
CA ALA A 86 -14.63 -4.81 16.43
C ALA A 86 -14.36 -4.28 15.01
N VAL A 87 -14.07 -2.98 14.86
CA VAL A 87 -13.65 -2.37 13.58
C VAL A 87 -12.37 -3.02 13.05
N PHE A 88 -11.39 -3.29 13.92
CA PHE A 88 -10.17 -4.02 13.51
C PHE A 88 -10.46 -5.46 13.08
N LEU A 89 -11.42 -6.15 13.73
CA LEU A 89 -11.81 -7.51 13.33
C LEU A 89 -12.40 -7.56 11.91
N CYS A 90 -12.99 -6.46 11.39
CA CYS A 90 -13.43 -6.37 10.00
C CYS A 90 -12.29 -6.53 8.97
N CYS A 91 -11.02 -6.45 9.38
CA CYS A 91 -9.89 -6.79 8.51
C CYS A 91 -9.89 -8.28 8.09
N ILE A 92 -10.40 -9.18 8.93
CA ILE A 92 -10.45 -10.63 8.65
C ILE A 92 -11.36 -10.95 7.46
N PRO A 93 -12.66 -10.57 7.45
CA PRO A 93 -13.53 -10.85 6.31
C PRO A 93 -13.03 -10.14 5.04
N LEU A 94 -12.47 -8.93 5.13
CA LEU A 94 -11.89 -8.27 3.95
C LEU A 94 -10.69 -9.06 3.40
N LYS A 95 -9.84 -9.62 4.26
CA LYS A 95 -8.72 -10.48 3.83
C LYS A 95 -9.22 -11.76 3.15
N ILE A 96 -10.27 -12.38 3.68
CA ILE A 96 -10.92 -13.56 3.06
C ILE A 96 -11.46 -13.16 1.68
N LEU A 97 -12.21 -12.06 1.60
CA LEU A 97 -12.75 -11.54 0.34
C LEU A 97 -11.64 -11.28 -0.69
N HIS A 98 -10.54 -10.65 -0.28
CA HIS A 98 -9.36 -10.45 -1.11
C HIS A 98 -8.79 -11.78 -1.61
N SER A 99 -8.65 -12.80 -0.75
CA SER A 99 -8.12 -14.10 -1.17
C SER A 99 -9.00 -14.82 -2.19
N LEU A 100 -10.33 -14.69 -2.08
CA LEU A 100 -11.28 -15.30 -3.01
C LEU A 100 -11.28 -14.59 -4.37
N LEU A 101 -11.13 -13.26 -4.36
CA LEU A 101 -11.15 -12.40 -5.56
C LEU A 101 -9.74 -12.08 -6.09
N ALA A 102 -8.68 -12.64 -5.48
CA ALA A 102 -7.29 -12.36 -5.85
C ALA A 102 -6.97 -12.70 -7.31
N HIS A 103 -7.71 -13.66 -7.89
CA HIS A 103 -7.55 -14.05 -9.29
C HIS A 103 -8.28 -13.13 -10.26
N ALA A 104 -9.29 -12.38 -9.80
CA ALA A 104 -10.12 -11.55 -10.68
C ALA A 104 -9.51 -10.16 -10.94
N LEU A 105 -8.67 -9.66 -10.03
CA LEU A 105 -8.11 -8.31 -10.09
C LEU A 105 -6.59 -8.36 -9.95
N SER A 106 -5.90 -7.55 -10.75
CA SER A 106 -4.46 -7.34 -10.57
C SER A 106 -4.16 -6.65 -9.24
N VAL A 107 -2.93 -6.80 -8.74
CA VAL A 107 -2.47 -6.12 -7.51
C VAL A 107 -2.67 -4.60 -7.61
N VAL A 108 -2.45 -4.01 -8.80
CA VAL A 108 -2.72 -2.60 -9.08
C VAL A 108 -4.20 -2.26 -8.93
N GLY A 109 -5.07 -3.11 -9.49
CA GLY A 109 -6.52 -2.97 -9.38
C GLY A 109 -6.98 -3.00 -7.92
N TRP A 110 -6.44 -3.92 -7.12
CA TRP A 110 -6.73 -4.01 -5.70
C TRP A 110 -6.31 -2.75 -4.92
N ILE A 111 -5.08 -2.26 -5.10
CA ILE A 111 -4.62 -1.07 -4.38
C ILE A 111 -5.48 0.14 -4.73
N ARG A 112 -5.85 0.32 -6.00
CA ARG A 112 -6.75 1.39 -6.45
C ARG A 112 -8.15 1.26 -5.87
N LEU A 113 -8.72 0.06 -5.89
CA LEU A 113 -10.04 -0.20 -5.32
C LEU A 113 -10.05 0.12 -3.82
N LEU A 114 -9.08 -0.41 -3.07
CA LEU A 114 -8.98 -0.19 -1.62
C LEU A 114 -8.76 1.29 -1.28
N THR A 115 -7.92 1.99 -2.04
CA THR A 115 -7.69 3.43 -1.83
C THR A 115 -8.91 4.25 -2.23
N GLY A 116 -9.63 3.87 -3.29
CA GLY A 116 -10.90 4.48 -3.68
C GLY A 116 -11.97 4.33 -2.60
N VAL A 117 -12.07 3.13 -2.01
CA VAL A 117 -12.97 2.87 -0.88
C VAL A 117 -12.54 3.66 0.37
N ALA A 118 -11.23 3.80 0.62
CA ALA A 118 -10.72 4.65 1.71
C ALA A 118 -11.01 6.15 1.49
N LEU A 119 -10.95 6.65 0.25
CA LEU A 119 -11.35 8.01 -0.11
C LEU A 119 -12.84 8.22 0.15
N MET A 120 -13.69 7.26 -0.25
CA MET A 120 -15.12 7.29 0.03
C MET A 120 -15.42 7.28 1.53
N GLY A 121 -14.74 6.42 2.30
CA GLY A 121 -14.83 6.41 3.75
C GLY A 121 -14.35 7.72 4.40
N SER A 122 -13.34 8.37 3.83
CA SER A 122 -12.88 9.69 4.28
C SER A 122 -13.91 10.79 3.98
N CYS A 123 -14.60 10.73 2.84
CA CYS A 123 -15.72 11.63 2.55
C CYS A 123 -16.89 11.43 3.52
N LEU A 124 -17.15 10.20 3.98
CA LEU A 124 -18.18 9.91 4.98
C LEU A 124 -17.89 10.53 6.36
N LEU A 125 -16.64 10.94 6.65
CA LEU A 125 -16.27 11.66 7.87
C LEU A 125 -16.65 13.15 7.84
N CYS A 126 -16.88 13.75 6.66
CA CYS A 126 -17.23 15.16 6.52
C CYS A 126 -18.65 15.43 7.05
N LYS A 127 -18.80 16.35 8.03
CA LYS A 127 -20.10 16.76 8.60
C LYS A 127 -21.06 17.26 7.53
N SER A 128 -20.55 17.97 6.52
CA SER A 128 -21.37 18.45 5.40
C SER A 128 -22.08 17.31 4.67
N LEU A 129 -21.43 16.15 4.52
CA LEU A 129 -22.04 14.99 3.89
C LEU A 129 -23.05 14.29 4.82
N GLN A 130 -22.81 14.31 6.14
CA GLN A 130 -23.74 13.80 7.14
C GLN A 130 -25.08 14.54 7.10
N MET A 131 -25.01 15.87 7.01
CA MET A 131 -26.19 16.74 6.87
C MET A 131 -27.00 16.42 5.61
N VAL A 132 -26.33 16.11 4.50
CA VAL A 132 -26.99 15.73 3.24
C VAL A 132 -27.64 14.34 3.33
N LEU A 133 -26.96 13.38 3.96
CA LEU A 133 -27.45 12.00 4.11
C LEU A 133 -28.52 11.86 5.20
N ARG A 134 -28.71 12.89 6.04
CA ARG A 134 -29.61 12.87 7.22
C ARG A 134 -29.32 11.71 8.16
N VAL A 135 -28.04 11.33 8.25
CA VAL A 135 -27.56 10.34 9.20
C VAL A 135 -26.78 11.12 10.25
N ASP A 136 -27.45 11.50 11.32
CA ASP A 136 -26.79 12.12 12.46
C ASP A 136 -26.51 11.03 13.50
N GLY A 137 -25.26 10.88 13.92
CA GLY A 137 -24.93 9.96 15.02
C GLY A 137 -23.53 9.36 14.99
N ALA A 138 -23.22 8.68 16.10
CA ALA A 138 -22.01 7.89 16.28
C ALA A 138 -21.87 6.76 15.24
N GLU A 139 -23.00 6.23 14.76
CA GLU A 139 -23.04 5.12 13.81
C GLU A 139 -22.32 5.45 12.50
N GLN A 140 -22.46 6.67 11.99
CA GLN A 140 -21.78 7.06 10.75
C GLN A 140 -20.25 7.09 10.91
N LEU A 141 -19.76 7.59 12.04
CA LEU A 141 -18.32 7.58 12.36
C LEU A 141 -17.79 6.14 12.40
N ILE A 142 -18.56 5.23 12.99
CA ILE A 142 -18.20 3.81 13.06
C ILE A 142 -18.23 3.17 11.67
N VAL A 143 -19.25 3.44 10.85
CA VAL A 143 -19.34 2.93 9.47
C VAL A 143 -18.15 3.43 8.64
N ALA A 144 -17.81 4.71 8.74
CA ALA A 144 -16.62 5.26 8.08
C ALA A 144 -15.34 4.52 8.53
N ALA A 145 -15.20 4.24 9.83
CA ALA A 145 -14.09 3.46 10.38
C ALA A 145 -14.03 2.04 9.79
N ILE A 146 -15.15 1.33 9.78
CA ILE A 146 -15.25 -0.04 9.23
C ILE A 146 -14.82 -0.09 7.77
N VAL A 147 -15.03 0.98 7.02
CA VAL A 147 -14.61 1.10 5.62
C VAL A 147 -13.13 1.46 5.51
N VAL A 148 -12.66 2.46 6.26
CA VAL A 148 -11.29 3.00 6.11
C VAL A 148 -10.23 2.10 6.74
N PHE A 149 -10.46 1.53 7.93
CA PHE A 149 -9.44 0.73 8.62
C PHE A 149 -9.01 -0.52 7.81
N PRO A 150 -9.91 -1.45 7.46
CA PRO A 150 -9.53 -2.65 6.71
C PRO A 150 -8.88 -2.34 5.37
N THR A 151 -9.36 -1.32 4.66
CA THR A 151 -8.85 -0.97 3.33
C THR A 151 -7.45 -0.38 3.39
N LEU A 152 -7.16 0.47 4.36
CA LEU A 152 -5.82 0.99 4.60
C LEU A 152 -4.86 -0.13 5.03
N TYR A 153 -5.27 -1.03 5.92
CA TYR A 153 -4.44 -2.16 6.36
C TYR A 153 -4.11 -3.13 5.24
N LEU A 154 -5.10 -3.49 4.42
CA LEU A 154 -4.88 -4.39 3.30
C LEU A 154 -4.00 -3.74 2.21
N SER A 155 -4.16 -2.44 1.97
CA SER A 155 -3.30 -1.68 1.06
C SER A 155 -1.83 -1.65 1.54
N ASP A 156 -1.59 -1.56 2.85
CA ASP A 156 -0.25 -1.70 3.46
C ASP A 156 0.39 -3.03 3.11
N ALA A 157 -0.36 -4.11 3.31
CA ALA A 157 0.12 -5.47 3.12
C ALA A 157 0.51 -5.71 1.66
N LEU A 158 -0.28 -5.19 0.72
CA LEU A 158 0.05 -5.23 -0.71
C LEU A 158 1.28 -4.38 -1.03
N GLY A 159 1.38 -3.17 -0.47
CA GLY A 159 2.54 -2.28 -0.64
C GLY A 159 3.84 -2.88 -0.10
N SER A 160 3.80 -3.48 1.09
CA SER A 160 4.92 -4.23 1.69
C SER A 160 5.30 -5.44 0.84
N GLY A 161 4.32 -6.18 0.32
CA GLY A 161 4.57 -7.28 -0.63
C GLY A 161 5.31 -6.81 -1.89
N ILE A 162 4.94 -5.66 -2.44
CA ILE A 162 5.64 -5.05 -3.58
C ILE A 162 7.06 -4.66 -3.20
N MET A 163 7.25 -4.04 -2.03
CA MET A 163 8.57 -3.65 -1.53
C MET A 163 9.52 -4.86 -1.43
N HIS A 164 9.07 -5.97 -0.82
CA HIS A 164 9.88 -7.19 -0.68
C HIS A 164 10.18 -7.91 -1.99
N GLN A 165 9.43 -7.63 -3.06
CA GLN A 165 9.76 -8.14 -4.39
C GLN A 165 10.86 -7.34 -5.10
N HIS A 166 11.20 -6.15 -4.59
CA HIS A 166 12.12 -5.20 -5.23
C HIS A 166 13.34 -4.84 -4.37
N VAL A 167 13.53 -5.51 -3.23
CA VAL A 167 14.73 -5.34 -2.41
C VAL A 167 15.99 -5.71 -3.19
N LEU A 168 17.08 -5.01 -2.87
CA LEU A 168 18.37 -5.20 -3.52
C LEU A 168 19.08 -6.44 -2.95
N ALA A 169 20.15 -6.88 -3.62
CA ALA A 169 20.98 -7.97 -3.16
C ALA A 169 21.62 -7.67 -1.79
N GLU A 170 22.01 -8.74 -1.09
CA GLU A 170 22.63 -8.70 0.23
C GLU A 170 23.81 -7.73 0.29
N GLY A 171 23.91 -6.99 1.39
CA GLY A 171 24.95 -5.97 1.61
C GLY A 171 24.62 -4.56 1.09
N SER A 172 23.49 -4.36 0.40
CA SER A 172 23.00 -3.02 0.06
C SER A 172 22.26 -2.33 1.21
N LEU A 173 22.20 -1.00 1.23
CA LEU A 173 21.38 -0.23 2.18
C LEU A 173 19.88 -0.53 2.08
N PHE A 174 19.42 -1.08 0.96
CA PHE A 174 18.04 -1.55 0.75
C PHE A 174 17.97 -3.08 0.55
N ASP A 175 18.88 -3.80 1.21
CA ASP A 175 18.72 -5.22 1.45
C ASP A 175 17.46 -5.49 2.32
N GLY A 176 16.91 -6.70 2.27
CA GLY A 176 15.65 -7.09 2.92
C GLY A 176 15.59 -6.71 4.39
N ASN A 177 16.68 -6.94 5.14
CA ASN A 177 16.77 -6.62 6.56
C ASN A 177 16.70 -5.12 6.84
N HIS A 178 17.44 -4.32 6.07
CA HIS A 178 17.45 -2.86 6.20
C HIS A 178 16.12 -2.25 5.74
N ALA A 179 15.54 -2.74 4.64
CA ALA A 179 14.24 -2.30 4.17
C ALA A 179 13.14 -2.55 5.23
N GLN A 180 13.17 -3.70 5.91
CA GLN A 180 12.25 -4.00 7.00
C GLN A 180 12.47 -3.07 8.22
N LEU A 181 13.73 -2.78 8.57
CA LEU A 181 14.05 -1.83 9.64
C LEU A 181 13.48 -0.44 9.32
N TRP A 182 13.71 0.07 8.12
CA TRP A 182 13.17 1.35 7.67
C TRP A 182 11.65 1.36 7.64
N TYR A 183 11.03 0.26 7.20
CA TYR A 183 9.59 0.08 7.21
C TYR A 183 9.01 0.25 8.62
N ASN A 184 9.57 -0.47 9.59
CA ASN A 184 9.13 -0.39 10.99
C ASN A 184 9.34 1.02 11.57
N LEU A 185 10.48 1.67 11.27
CA LEU A 185 10.76 3.02 11.75
C LEU A 185 9.77 4.04 11.19
N MET A 186 9.53 4.02 9.87
CA MET A 186 8.59 4.91 9.19
C MET A 186 7.15 4.68 9.68
N GLN A 187 6.76 3.42 9.89
CA GLN A 187 5.45 3.08 10.46
C GLN A 187 5.31 3.60 11.89
N GLY A 188 6.38 3.50 12.70
CA GLY A 188 6.44 4.06 14.05
C GLY A 188 6.28 5.58 14.06
N MET A 189 6.97 6.29 13.16
CA MET A 189 6.83 7.74 13.02
C MET A 189 5.39 8.16 12.67
N GLY A 190 4.76 7.49 11.70
CA GLY A 190 3.37 7.75 11.35
C GLY A 190 2.43 7.52 12.54
N ARG A 191 2.60 6.41 13.27
CA ARG A 191 1.81 6.11 14.48
C ARG A 191 2.00 7.12 15.60
N PHE A 192 3.22 7.65 15.78
CA PHE A 192 3.52 8.65 16.80
C PHE A 192 2.92 10.02 16.45
N LEU A 193 3.07 10.48 15.20
CA LEU A 193 2.62 11.81 14.77
C LEU A 193 1.11 11.88 14.54
N GLY A 194 0.49 10.77 14.11
CA GLY A 194 -0.95 10.71 13.79
C GLY A 194 -1.86 11.26 14.88
N PRO A 195 -1.84 10.69 16.10
CA PRO A 195 -2.64 11.15 17.23
C PRO A 195 -2.45 12.63 17.57
N TRP A 196 -1.20 13.09 17.58
CA TRP A 196 -0.86 14.45 17.99
C TRP A 196 -1.37 15.49 16.99
N ILE A 197 -1.14 15.27 15.69
CA ILE A 197 -1.62 16.16 14.63
C ILE A 197 -3.14 16.10 14.53
N ALA A 198 -3.74 14.91 14.62
CA ALA A 198 -5.18 14.74 14.50
C ALA A 198 -5.94 15.44 15.63
N ARG A 199 -5.48 15.28 16.88
CA ARG A 199 -6.06 15.97 18.03
C ARG A 199 -5.98 17.48 17.88
N SER A 200 -4.80 17.99 17.51
CA SER A 200 -4.58 19.43 17.30
C SER A 200 -5.49 19.97 16.19
N THR A 201 -5.66 19.22 15.10
CA THR A 201 -6.49 19.62 13.96
C THR A 201 -7.96 19.68 14.33
N VAL A 202 -8.49 18.67 15.02
CA VAL A 202 -9.90 18.65 15.44
C VAL A 202 -10.20 19.73 16.47
N GLN A 203 -9.30 19.99 17.42
CA GLN A 203 -9.51 21.02 18.44
C GLN A 203 -9.51 22.44 17.85
N VAL A 204 -8.68 22.73 16.84
CA VAL A 204 -8.57 24.08 16.25
C VAL A 204 -9.58 24.30 15.13
N HIS A 205 -9.77 23.31 14.26
CA HIS A 205 -10.52 23.48 13.01
C HIS A 205 -11.78 22.57 12.91
N GLY A 206 -12.03 21.74 13.92
CA GLY A 206 -13.18 20.85 13.96
C GLY A 206 -13.05 19.58 13.12
N GLN A 207 -14.15 18.83 13.03
CA GLN A 207 -14.20 17.52 12.36
C GLN A 207 -14.03 17.61 10.84
N ASP A 208 -14.51 18.66 10.19
CA ASP A 208 -14.42 18.80 8.72
C ASP A 208 -12.96 18.97 8.26
N ALA A 209 -12.15 19.70 9.01
CA ALA A 209 -10.73 19.82 8.74
C ALA A 209 -9.99 18.47 8.92
N PHE A 210 -10.41 17.66 9.89
CA PHE A 210 -9.88 16.31 10.04
C PHE A 210 -10.29 15.40 8.87
N ALA A 211 -11.54 15.48 8.41
CA ALA A 211 -11.98 14.74 7.24
C ALA A 211 -11.19 15.14 5.98
N ALA A 212 -10.92 16.44 5.80
CA ALA A 212 -10.04 16.94 4.74
C ALA A 212 -8.60 16.44 4.90
N GLN A 213 -8.07 16.37 6.13
CA GLN A 213 -6.76 15.79 6.41
C GLN A 213 -6.70 14.31 5.99
N GLN A 214 -7.71 13.51 6.33
CA GLN A 214 -7.76 12.09 5.93
C GLN A 214 -7.87 11.92 4.42
N LEU A 215 -8.69 12.76 3.77
CA LEU A 215 -8.77 12.79 2.31
C LEU A 215 -7.42 13.13 1.67
N ALA A 216 -6.70 14.12 2.20
CA ALA A 216 -5.38 14.51 1.72
C ALA A 216 -4.35 13.38 1.89
N VAL A 217 -4.38 12.66 3.01
CA VAL A 217 -3.51 11.49 3.26
C VAL A 217 -3.80 10.38 2.25
N ALA A 218 -5.07 10.05 2.01
CA ALA A 218 -5.47 9.04 1.04
C ALA A 218 -5.13 9.43 -0.40
N LEU A 219 -5.27 10.71 -0.77
CA LEU A 219 -4.84 11.23 -2.07
C LEU A 219 -3.32 11.19 -2.23
N ALA A 220 -2.56 11.57 -1.20
CA ALA A 220 -1.11 11.49 -1.21
C ALA A 220 -0.64 10.03 -1.36
N PHE A 221 -1.28 9.10 -0.65
CA PHE A 221 -1.05 7.66 -0.79
C PHE A 221 -1.29 7.20 -2.25
N LEU A 222 -2.40 7.60 -2.86
CA LEU A 222 -2.72 7.26 -4.25
C LEU A 222 -1.70 7.85 -5.24
N CYS A 223 -1.32 9.12 -5.05
CA CYS A 223 -0.33 9.80 -5.89
C CYS A 223 1.04 9.11 -5.82
N ILE A 224 1.51 8.75 -4.63
CA ILE A 224 2.77 8.02 -4.47
C ILE A 224 2.65 6.63 -5.10
N PHE A 225 1.53 5.93 -4.94
CA PHE A 225 1.32 4.65 -5.60
C PHE A 225 1.39 4.74 -7.13
N GLU A 226 0.67 5.70 -7.72
CA GLU A 226 0.62 5.90 -9.18
C GLU A 226 1.97 6.34 -9.76
N THR A 227 2.74 7.14 -9.03
CA THR A 227 4.04 7.64 -9.50
C THR A 227 5.19 6.67 -9.21
N CYS A 228 5.20 6.01 -8.05
CA CYS A 228 6.32 5.21 -7.57
C CYS A 228 6.12 3.70 -7.66
N ALA A 229 4.90 3.16 -7.74
CA ALA A 229 4.69 1.71 -7.75
C ALA A 229 4.12 1.20 -9.08
N ARG A 230 3.16 1.93 -9.68
CA ARG A 230 2.51 1.52 -10.93
C ARG A 230 3.46 1.27 -12.11
N PRO A 231 4.48 2.12 -12.40
CA PRO A 231 5.35 1.90 -13.55
C PRO A 231 6.05 0.53 -13.53
N TYR A 232 6.23 -0.04 -12.33
CA TYR A 232 7.00 -1.26 -12.10
C TYR A 232 6.18 -2.53 -12.19
N LEU A 233 4.90 -2.46 -11.82
CA LEU A 233 4.03 -3.61 -11.88
C LEU A 233 3.67 -4.00 -13.32
N ARG A 234 3.60 -3.03 -14.22
CA ARG A 234 3.27 -3.28 -15.64
C ARG A 234 4.31 -4.14 -16.36
N ILE A 235 5.60 -3.95 -16.04
CA ILE A 235 6.70 -4.66 -16.72
C ILE A 235 6.63 -6.17 -16.44
N LYS A 236 6.24 -6.56 -15.22
CA LYS A 236 6.21 -7.96 -14.80
C LYS A 236 5.11 -8.77 -15.48
N ASP A 237 3.98 -8.14 -15.78
CA ASP A 237 2.85 -8.80 -16.44
C ASP A 237 3.15 -9.05 -17.92
N GLU A 238 3.82 -8.12 -18.60
CA GLU A 238 4.22 -8.26 -20.01
C GLU A 238 5.25 -9.39 -20.19
N THR A 239 6.21 -9.54 -19.27
CA THR A 239 7.19 -10.65 -19.33
C THR A 239 6.52 -12.01 -19.17
N LYS A 240 5.63 -12.16 -18.18
CA LYS A 240 4.90 -13.42 -17.95
C LYS A 240 4.03 -13.82 -19.14
N GLN A 241 3.43 -12.84 -19.81
CA GLN A 241 2.59 -13.09 -20.97
C GLN A 241 3.42 -13.55 -22.18
N CYS A 242 4.62 -13.00 -22.38
CA CYS A 242 5.55 -13.44 -23.41
C CYS A 242 6.03 -14.89 -23.18
N ASP A 243 6.41 -15.22 -21.94
CA ASP A 243 6.84 -16.57 -21.57
C ASP A 243 5.72 -17.62 -21.72
N ALA A 244 4.48 -17.24 -21.38
CA ALA A 244 3.32 -18.11 -21.55
C ALA A 244 3.01 -18.36 -23.04
N GLY A 245 3.16 -17.34 -23.89
CA GLY A 245 2.99 -17.47 -25.34
C GLY A 245 4.05 -18.37 -25.98
N LEU A 246 5.32 -18.23 -25.59
CA LEU A 246 6.42 -19.07 -26.09
C LEU A 246 6.21 -20.55 -25.74
N ARG A 247 5.74 -20.86 -24.53
CA ARG A 247 5.43 -22.25 -24.13
C ARG A 247 4.28 -22.86 -24.92
N GLN A 248 3.33 -22.06 -25.40
CA GLN A 248 2.24 -22.56 -26.23
C GLN A 248 2.67 -22.88 -27.66
N VAL A 249 3.72 -22.23 -28.18
CA VAL A 249 4.23 -22.51 -29.53
C VAL A 249 5.14 -23.74 -29.57
N SER A 250 5.73 -24.11 -28.42
CA SER A 250 6.63 -25.27 -28.30
C SER A 250 5.93 -26.62 -28.07
N LEU A 251 4.60 -26.68 -28.10
CA LEU A 251 3.78 -27.90 -27.91
C LEU A 251 2.97 -28.19 -29.17
#